data_AF-A0A7S4IA20-F1
#
_entry.id   AF-A0A7S4IA20-F1
#
_cell.length_a   1.000
_cell.length_b   1.000
_cell.length_c   1.000
_cell.angle_alpha   90.00
_cell.angle_beta   90.00
_cell.angle_gamma   90.00
#
_symmetry.space_group_name_H-M   'P 1'
#
loop_
_entity.id
_entity.type
_entity.pdbx_description
1 polymer ?
#
loop_
_entity_poly.entity_id
_entity_poly.type
_entity_poly.pdbx_seq_one_letter_code
_entity_poly.pdbx_strand_id
1 'polypeptide(L)'
;MLQQAKICRNIVSWCQAEKRTFLRQRVEAKLAAILYEQDKYGEALTLIDNLLVELKKLDDKQLLVETHLVESKIHHGLRNVAKAKAALTASRTCANAIYVAPALQSSIDLMSGVLHCEERDYNTAHSYFLEAFEQLDQLDDRERAVPCLKYMMLCRILDSLTKALKLSAMGGVGAKSDRSEVDLAGMISGKQGVKYAGKDIEAMQAIAAAATRRSLKEFEETTEKYQHELQDDLLIKHHLGILNEQLLESNLIRIIEPYMCVEISHIAKLIEMPLPVVEKKLSQMILDGKFNGILDQGKGQLIVYEDSEKDMAMEKGLDVIGNMDKVVSSLFLRSRALRTMMV
;
A
#
# COMPACT_ATOMS: atom_id res chain seq x y z
N MET A 1 2.78 -4.99 -29.79
CA MET A 1 3.44 -5.75 -28.70
C MET A 1 4.29 -6.92 -29.21
N LEU A 2 3.73 -8.06 -29.65
CA LEU A 2 4.53 -9.24 -30.08
C LEU A 2 5.48 -8.97 -31.26
N GLN A 3 5.02 -8.21 -32.26
CA GLN A 3 5.87 -7.82 -33.39
C GLN A 3 7.00 -6.86 -32.97
N GLN A 4 6.77 -5.96 -32.01
CA GLN A 4 7.78 -5.02 -31.52
C GLN A 4 8.91 -5.75 -30.79
N ALA A 5 8.60 -6.76 -29.96
CA ALA A 5 9.63 -7.57 -29.31
C ALA A 5 10.49 -8.35 -30.31
N LYS A 6 9.88 -8.89 -31.37
CA LYS A 6 10.60 -9.59 -32.45
C LYS A 6 11.50 -8.63 -33.23
N ILE A 7 11.03 -7.42 -33.53
CA ILE A 7 11.80 -6.37 -34.18
C ILE A 7 12.98 -5.94 -33.29
N CYS A 8 12.78 -5.71 -32.00
CA CYS A 8 13.85 -5.37 -31.07
C CYS A 8 14.92 -6.48 -31.01
N ARG A 9 14.54 -7.76 -30.95
CA ARG A 9 15.49 -8.89 -31.00
C ARG A 9 16.28 -8.92 -32.31
N ASN A 10 15.63 -8.68 -33.45
CA ASN A 10 16.31 -8.59 -34.74
C ASN A 10 17.29 -7.42 -34.79
N ILE A 11 16.91 -6.25 -34.26
CA ILE A 11 17.78 -5.08 -34.18
C ILE A 11 18.98 -5.36 -33.26
N VAL A 12 18.80 -6.04 -32.13
CA VAL A 12 19.91 -6.46 -31.26
C VAL A 12 20.89 -7.36 -32.02
N SER A 13 20.39 -8.36 -32.77
CA SER A 13 21.25 -9.24 -33.57
C SER A 13 22.02 -8.50 -34.66
N TRP A 14 21.40 -7.49 -35.28
CA TRP A 14 22.05 -6.64 -36.28
C TRP A 14 23.10 -5.70 -35.65
N CYS A 15 22.80 -5.11 -34.48
CA CYS A 15 23.75 -4.29 -33.74
C CYS A 15 24.98 -5.09 -33.28
N GLN A 16 24.81 -6.39 -32.96
CA GLN A 16 25.92 -7.29 -32.67
C GLN A 16 26.77 -7.56 -33.91
N ALA A 17 26.15 -7.75 -35.08
CA ALA A 17 26.86 -7.93 -36.34
C ALA A 17 27.66 -6.67 -36.77
N GLU A 18 27.08 -5.48 -36.59
CA GLU A 18 27.72 -4.20 -36.93
C GLU A 18 28.59 -3.62 -35.80
N LYS A 19 28.73 -4.31 -34.66
CA LYS A 19 29.51 -3.86 -33.48
C LYS A 19 29.10 -2.48 -32.93
N ARG A 20 27.81 -2.11 -33.04
CA ARG A 20 27.29 -0.84 -32.49
C ARG A 20 26.83 -1.02 -31.03
N THR A 21 27.74 -0.78 -30.09
CA THR A 21 27.51 -1.02 -28.64
C THR A 21 26.44 -0.09 -28.02
N PHE A 22 26.50 1.21 -28.28
CA PHE A 22 25.54 2.18 -27.72
C PHE A 22 24.10 1.95 -28.20
N LEU A 23 23.93 1.66 -29.50
CA LEU A 23 22.61 1.38 -30.06
C LEU A 23 22.04 0.08 -29.50
N ARG A 24 22.88 -0.95 -29.33
CA ARG A 24 22.49 -2.21 -28.69
C ARG A 24 21.93 -1.96 -27.30
N GLN A 25 22.64 -1.25 -26.44
CA GLN A 25 22.22 -1.00 -25.04
C GLN A 25 20.89 -0.26 -24.96
N ARG A 26 20.69 0.76 -25.80
CA ARG A 26 19.43 1.51 -25.86
C ARG A 26 18.26 0.65 -26.36
N VAL A 27 18.51 -0.27 -27.30
CA VAL A 27 17.51 -1.22 -27.78
C VAL A 27 17.24 -2.30 -26.73
N GLU A 28 18.25 -2.75 -25.98
CA GLU A 28 18.11 -3.70 -24.86
C GLU A 28 17.29 -3.09 -23.72
N ALA A 29 17.51 -1.83 -23.34
CA ALA A 29 16.68 -1.12 -22.36
C ALA A 29 15.22 -1.03 -22.82
N LYS A 30 14.99 -0.71 -24.09
CA LYS A 30 13.64 -0.65 -24.66
C LYS A 30 13.00 -2.03 -24.77
N LEU A 31 13.78 -3.07 -25.07
CA LEU A 31 13.32 -4.45 -25.06
C LEU A 31 12.92 -4.89 -23.65
N ALA A 32 13.67 -4.50 -22.61
CA ALA A 32 13.31 -4.79 -21.23
C ALA A 32 11.97 -4.16 -20.83
N ALA A 33 11.70 -2.92 -21.25
CA ALA A 33 10.40 -2.28 -21.05
C ALA A 33 9.26 -3.02 -21.77
N ILE A 34 9.48 -3.49 -23.00
CA ILE A 34 8.48 -4.27 -23.75
C ILE A 34 8.26 -5.66 -23.12
N LEU A 35 9.32 -6.28 -22.58
CA LEU A 35 9.21 -7.58 -21.89
C LEU A 35 8.43 -7.46 -20.57
N TYR A 36 8.58 -6.33 -19.87
CA TYR A 36 7.77 -5.99 -18.71
C TYR A 36 6.29 -5.90 -19.08
N GLU A 37 5.93 -5.21 -20.16
CA GLU A 37 4.55 -5.14 -20.67
C GLU A 37 4.00 -6.49 -21.16
N GLN A 38 4.85 -7.51 -21.35
CA GLN A 38 4.46 -8.88 -21.70
C GLN A 38 4.43 -9.84 -20.50
N ASP A 39 4.56 -9.32 -19.28
CA ASP A 39 4.64 -10.11 -18.03
C ASP A 39 5.81 -11.11 -17.98
N LYS A 40 6.85 -10.93 -18.82
CA LYS A 40 8.03 -11.81 -18.88
C LYS A 40 9.14 -11.30 -17.96
N TYR A 41 8.86 -11.28 -16.66
CA TYR A 41 9.75 -10.72 -15.65
C TYR A 41 11.12 -11.42 -15.57
N GLY A 42 11.18 -12.74 -15.77
CA GLY A 42 12.43 -13.52 -15.70
C GLY A 42 13.43 -13.17 -16.81
N GLU A 43 12.99 -13.18 -18.07
CA GLU A 43 13.82 -12.78 -19.22
C GLU A 43 14.25 -11.31 -19.08
N ALA A 44 13.34 -10.43 -18.68
CA ALA A 44 13.63 -9.00 -18.51
C ALA A 44 14.70 -8.73 -17.45
N LEU A 45 14.65 -9.45 -16.32
CA LEU A 45 15.61 -9.28 -15.23
C LEU A 45 17.03 -9.70 -15.63
N THR A 46 17.18 -10.85 -16.31
CA THR A 46 18.48 -11.28 -16.84
C THR A 46 19.08 -10.30 -17.85
N LEU A 47 18.22 -9.66 -18.67
CA LEU A 47 18.64 -8.66 -19.64
C LEU A 47 19.12 -7.38 -18.93
N ILE A 48 18.39 -6.94 -17.90
CA ILE A 48 18.74 -5.74 -17.11
C ILE A 48 20.01 -5.94 -16.30
N ASP A 49 20.19 -7.09 -15.64
CA ASP A 49 21.40 -7.37 -14.85
C ASP A 49 22.67 -7.29 -15.72
N ASN A 50 22.61 -7.87 -16.92
CA ASN A 50 23.70 -7.77 -17.90
C ASN A 50 23.93 -6.33 -18.35
N LEU A 51 22.84 -5.61 -18.66
CA LEU A 51 22.89 -4.22 -19.11
C LEU A 51 23.46 -3.29 -18.02
N LEU A 52 23.11 -3.48 -16.75
CA LEU A 52 23.61 -2.66 -15.64
C LEU A 52 25.12 -2.82 -15.42
N VAL A 53 25.67 -4.03 -15.60
CA VAL A 53 27.12 -4.25 -15.51
C VAL A 53 27.87 -3.51 -16.62
N GLU A 54 27.28 -3.42 -17.82
CA GLU A 54 27.85 -2.68 -18.93
C GLU A 54 27.71 -1.17 -18.77
N LEU A 55 26.52 -0.68 -18.38
CA LEU A 55 26.23 0.74 -18.23
C LEU A 55 27.09 1.39 -17.14
N LYS A 56 27.37 0.67 -16.04
CA LYS A 56 28.28 1.14 -14.99
C LYS A 56 29.71 1.42 -15.48
N LYS A 57 30.13 0.83 -16.60
CA LYS A 57 31.47 1.06 -17.18
C LYS A 57 31.52 2.25 -18.14
N LEU A 58 30.38 2.65 -18.71
CA LEU A 58 30.30 3.65 -19.78
C LEU A 58 29.84 5.04 -19.29
N ASP A 59 29.30 5.14 -18.06
CA ASP A 59 28.81 6.37 -17.41
C ASP A 59 27.77 7.16 -18.24
N ASP A 60 26.98 6.48 -19.08
CA ASP A 60 25.76 7.06 -19.64
C ASP A 60 24.67 7.11 -18.55
N LYS A 61 24.69 8.19 -17.79
CA LYS A 61 23.85 8.34 -16.61
C LYS A 61 22.36 8.43 -16.97
N GLN A 62 21.98 8.93 -18.16
CA GLN A 62 20.57 9.04 -18.55
C GLN A 62 19.98 7.65 -18.81
N LEU A 63 20.68 6.82 -19.58
CA LEU A 63 20.25 5.43 -19.84
C LEU A 63 20.27 4.59 -18.56
N LEU A 64 21.18 4.89 -17.62
CA LEU A 64 21.24 4.25 -16.31
C LEU A 64 20.00 4.54 -15.45
N VAL A 65 19.50 5.79 -15.45
CA VAL A 65 18.25 6.16 -14.75
C VAL A 65 17.06 5.39 -15.32
N GLU A 66 16.93 5.35 -16.66
CA GLU A 66 15.85 4.60 -17.34
C GLU A 66 15.91 3.10 -17.01
N THR A 67 17.11 2.52 -17.00
CA THR A 67 17.31 1.08 -16.73
C THR A 67 16.95 0.73 -15.28
N HIS A 68 17.40 1.53 -14.30
CA HIS A 68 17.04 1.34 -12.89
C HIS A 68 15.54 1.54 -12.63
N LEU A 69 14.87 2.41 -13.40
CA LEU A 69 13.43 2.57 -13.30
C LEU A 69 12.69 1.31 -13.79
N VAL A 70 13.10 0.73 -14.91
CA VAL A 70 12.52 -0.53 -15.41
C VAL A 70 12.82 -1.70 -14.46
N GLU A 71 14.02 -1.74 -13.88
CA GLU A 71 14.40 -2.71 -12.83
C GLU A 71 13.45 -2.63 -11.62
N SER A 72 13.17 -1.41 -11.14
CA SER A 72 12.25 -1.18 -10.02
C SER A 72 10.83 -1.68 -10.36
N LYS A 73 10.33 -1.40 -11.57
CA LYS A 73 9.01 -1.87 -12.05
C LYS A 73 8.94 -3.40 -12.12
N ILE A 74 9.98 -4.07 -12.60
CA ILE A 74 10.03 -5.54 -12.67
C ILE A 74 10.04 -6.15 -11.27
N HIS A 75 10.84 -5.60 -10.35
CA HIS A 75 10.86 -6.09 -8.96
C HIS A 75 9.53 -5.91 -8.24
N HIS A 76 8.83 -4.80 -8.49
CA HIS A 76 7.47 -4.59 -7.99
C HIS A 76 6.48 -5.60 -8.60
N GLY A 77 6.57 -5.89 -9.90
CA GLY A 77 5.79 -6.96 -10.54
C GLY A 77 6.03 -8.35 -9.93
N LEU A 78 7.26 -8.62 -9.48
CA LEU A 78 7.63 -9.83 -8.72
C LEU A 78 7.29 -9.76 -7.22
N ARG A 79 6.58 -8.72 -6.76
CA ARG A 79 6.24 -8.45 -5.35
C ARG A 79 7.44 -8.36 -4.40
N ASN A 80 8.62 -8.02 -4.93
CA ASN A 80 9.81 -7.78 -4.12
C ASN A 80 10.01 -6.27 -3.87
N VAL A 81 9.25 -5.74 -2.92
CA VAL A 81 9.23 -4.30 -2.58
C VAL A 81 10.60 -3.80 -2.12
N ALA A 82 11.34 -4.60 -1.35
CA ALA A 82 12.66 -4.22 -0.84
C ALA A 82 13.68 -3.99 -1.96
N LYS A 83 13.74 -4.89 -2.95
CA LYS A 83 14.62 -4.71 -4.11
C LYS A 83 14.14 -3.60 -5.04
N ALA A 84 12.83 -3.47 -5.23
CA ALA A 84 12.25 -2.38 -6.03
C ALA A 84 12.63 -1.00 -5.46
N LYS A 85 12.62 -0.84 -4.14
CA LYS A 85 13.04 0.38 -3.43
C LYS A 85 14.53 0.65 -3.53
N ALA A 86 15.36 -0.40 -3.46
CA ALA A 86 16.80 -0.27 -3.65
C ALA A 86 17.13 0.23 -5.08
N ALA A 87 16.51 -0.37 -6.09
CA ALA A 87 16.66 0.05 -7.49
C ALA A 87 16.15 1.49 -7.71
N LEU A 88 15.03 1.86 -7.09
CA LEU A 88 14.49 3.23 -7.20
C LEU A 88 15.39 4.27 -6.52
N THR A 89 15.97 3.94 -5.36
CA THR A 89 16.96 4.81 -4.67
C THR A 89 18.18 5.03 -5.55
N ALA A 90 18.65 3.98 -6.24
CA ALA A 90 19.74 4.09 -7.22
C ALA A 90 19.32 5.00 -8.39
N SER A 91 18.12 4.81 -8.95
CA SER A 91 17.57 5.66 -10.02
C SER A 91 17.51 7.14 -9.60
N ARG A 92 17.00 7.46 -8.41
CA ARG A 92 16.94 8.85 -7.88
C ARG A 92 18.32 9.46 -7.66
N THR A 93 19.28 8.69 -7.15
CA THR A 93 20.65 9.17 -6.94
C THR A 93 21.30 9.54 -8.28
N CYS A 94 21.10 8.70 -9.30
CA CYS A 94 21.56 8.99 -10.65
C CYS A 94 20.79 10.17 -11.28
N ALA A 95 19.48 10.28 -11.05
CA ALA A 95 18.66 11.38 -11.54
C ALA A 95 19.11 12.72 -10.96
N ASN A 96 19.43 12.80 -9.67
CA ASN A 96 19.93 14.03 -9.03
C ASN A 96 21.30 14.49 -9.58
N ALA A 97 22.08 13.58 -10.17
CA ALA A 97 23.39 13.88 -10.74
C ALA A 97 23.31 14.47 -12.17
N ILE A 98 22.12 14.51 -12.78
CA ILE A 98 21.89 14.91 -14.16
C ILE A 98 20.64 15.80 -14.21
N TYR A 99 20.47 16.55 -15.30
CA TYR A 99 19.17 17.09 -15.62
C TYR A 99 18.33 16.02 -16.34
N VAL A 100 17.27 15.52 -15.67
CA VAL A 100 16.37 14.51 -16.22
C VAL A 100 15.19 15.17 -16.94
N ALA A 101 14.76 14.59 -18.06
CA ALA A 101 13.58 15.07 -18.78
C ALA A 101 12.31 14.97 -17.90
N PRO A 102 11.40 15.97 -17.92
CA PRO A 102 10.22 15.97 -17.04
C PRO A 102 9.34 14.71 -17.15
N ALA A 103 9.26 14.08 -18.33
CA ALA A 103 8.52 12.83 -18.51
C ALA A 103 9.14 11.61 -17.80
N LEU A 104 10.47 11.60 -17.66
CA LEU A 104 11.17 10.54 -16.93
C LEU A 104 11.12 10.82 -15.42
N GLN A 105 11.25 12.09 -15.02
CA GLN A 105 11.09 12.51 -13.62
C GLN A 105 9.70 12.14 -13.09
N SER A 106 8.63 12.43 -13.83
CA SER A 106 7.27 12.08 -13.43
C SER A 106 7.07 10.56 -13.31
N SER A 107 7.78 9.78 -14.12
CA SER A 107 7.76 8.31 -14.02
C SER A 107 8.50 7.78 -12.78
N ILE A 108 9.55 8.47 -12.32
CA ILE A 108 10.27 8.17 -11.08
C ILE A 108 9.40 8.52 -9.87
N ASP A 109 8.74 9.68 -9.90
CA ASP A 109 7.87 10.14 -8.82
C ASP A 109 6.62 9.25 -8.72
N LEU A 110 6.03 8.85 -9.87
CA LEU A 110 4.96 7.86 -9.92
C LEU A 110 5.39 6.54 -9.26
N MET A 111 6.54 5.98 -9.64
CA MET A 111 7.04 4.73 -9.04
C MET A 111 7.31 4.89 -7.54
N SER A 112 7.80 6.05 -7.12
CA SER A 112 7.98 6.39 -5.70
C SER A 112 6.65 6.35 -4.95
N GLY A 113 5.60 6.96 -5.50
CA GLY A 113 4.25 6.93 -4.94
C GLY A 113 3.70 5.50 -4.80
N VAL A 114 3.87 4.66 -5.83
CA VAL A 114 3.42 3.26 -5.81
C VAL A 114 4.10 2.46 -4.69
N LEU A 115 5.42 2.58 -4.53
CA LEU A 115 6.13 1.86 -3.46
C LEU A 115 5.73 2.35 -2.06
N HIS A 116 5.50 3.65 -1.87
CA HIS A 116 5.05 4.18 -0.57
C HIS A 116 3.61 3.77 -0.25
N CYS A 117 2.76 3.56 -1.27
CA CYS A 117 1.44 2.97 -1.09
C CYS A 117 1.52 1.53 -0.57
N GLU A 118 2.45 0.72 -1.10
CA GLU A 118 2.68 -0.65 -0.59
C GLU A 118 3.18 -0.65 0.86
N GLU A 119 3.95 0.36 1.27
CA GLU A 119 4.41 0.56 2.65
C GLU A 119 3.33 1.14 3.59
N ARG A 120 2.12 1.42 3.07
CA ARG A 120 0.99 2.05 3.78
C ARG A 120 1.27 3.48 4.26
N ASP A 121 2.26 4.17 3.68
CA ASP A 121 2.49 5.59 3.91
C ASP A 121 1.81 6.42 2.81
N TYR A 122 0.51 6.62 2.99
CA TYR A 122 -0.34 7.32 2.02
C TYR A 122 -0.10 8.83 1.97
N ASN A 123 0.42 9.45 3.04
CA ASN A 123 0.69 10.90 3.05
C ASN A 123 1.88 11.23 2.16
N THR A 124 2.97 10.48 2.29
CA THR A 124 4.15 10.66 1.46
C THR A 124 3.87 10.25 0.00
N ALA A 125 3.11 9.16 -0.21
CA ALA A 125 2.71 8.74 -1.54
C ALA A 125 1.88 9.81 -2.28
N HIS A 126 0.97 10.48 -1.57
CA HIS A 126 0.16 11.57 -2.11
C HIS A 126 1.04 12.71 -2.66
N SER A 127 2.06 13.15 -1.92
CA SER A 127 2.97 14.20 -2.37
C SER A 127 3.72 13.80 -3.66
N TYR A 128 4.21 12.56 -3.74
CA TYR A 128 4.88 12.08 -4.96
C TYR A 128 3.94 12.01 -6.18
N PHE A 129 2.68 11.61 -5.99
CA PHE A 129 1.70 11.61 -7.08
C PHE A 129 1.30 13.01 -7.52
N LEU A 130 1.26 13.98 -6.59
CA LEU A 130 0.99 15.38 -6.92
C LEU A 130 2.12 15.98 -7.77
N GLU A 131 3.37 15.78 -7.36
CA GLU A 131 4.55 16.22 -8.14
C GLU A 131 4.58 15.58 -9.54
N ALA A 132 4.29 14.28 -9.64
CA ALA A 132 4.19 13.59 -10.92
C ALA A 132 3.06 14.15 -11.80
N PHE A 133 1.91 14.48 -11.21
CA PHE A 133 0.76 15.04 -11.92
C PHE A 133 1.05 16.46 -12.43
N GLU A 134 1.64 17.34 -11.62
CA GLU A 134 1.99 18.71 -12.04
C GLU A 134 2.97 18.70 -13.22
N GLN A 135 3.96 17.81 -13.18
CA GLN A 135 4.92 17.64 -14.29
C GLN A 135 4.25 17.13 -15.57
N LEU A 136 3.27 16.23 -15.47
CA LEU A 136 2.53 15.71 -16.62
C LEU A 136 1.51 16.72 -17.17
N ASP A 137 0.92 17.54 -16.32
CA ASP A 137 0.01 18.61 -16.72
C ASP A 137 0.74 19.70 -17.51
N GLN A 138 1.99 20.02 -17.14
CA GLN A 138 2.86 20.91 -17.91
C GLN A 138 3.23 20.34 -19.29
N LEU A 139 3.21 19.02 -19.45
CA LEU A 139 3.49 18.32 -20.71
C LEU A 139 2.23 18.08 -21.56
N ASP A 140 1.04 18.45 -21.07
CA ASP A 140 -0.27 18.19 -21.70
C ASP A 140 -0.55 16.69 -22.02
N ASP A 141 0.13 15.76 -21.35
CA ASP A 141 -0.06 14.31 -21.56
C ASP A 141 -1.24 13.77 -20.74
N ARG A 142 -2.43 13.79 -21.35
CA ARG A 142 -3.68 13.40 -20.68
C ARG A 142 -3.74 11.92 -20.30
N GLU A 143 -3.14 11.04 -21.09
CA GLU A 143 -3.25 9.59 -20.87
C GLU A 143 -2.48 9.15 -19.64
N ARG A 144 -1.33 9.77 -19.36
CA ARG A 144 -0.51 9.48 -18.18
C ARG A 144 -0.94 10.25 -16.94
N ALA A 145 -1.53 11.43 -17.11
CA ALA A 145 -2.00 12.25 -16.00
C ALA A 145 -3.23 11.65 -15.28
N VAL A 146 -4.15 10.98 -16.01
CA VAL A 146 -5.37 10.40 -15.43
C VAL A 146 -5.07 9.32 -14.37
N PRO A 147 -4.19 8.33 -14.62
CA PRO A 147 -3.79 7.37 -13.58
C PRO A 147 -3.13 8.02 -12.36
N CYS A 148 -2.27 9.02 -12.54
CA CYS A 148 -1.66 9.75 -11.43
C CYS A 148 -2.72 10.41 -10.54
N LEU A 149 -3.73 11.02 -11.17
CA LEU A 149 -4.84 11.63 -10.46
C LEU A 149 -5.68 10.61 -9.69
N LYS A 150 -5.96 9.43 -10.29
CA LYS A 150 -6.64 8.32 -9.59
C LYS A 150 -5.87 7.88 -8.36
N TYR A 151 -4.56 7.65 -8.48
CA TYR A 151 -3.73 7.24 -7.35
C TYR A 151 -3.65 8.30 -6.27
N MET A 152 -3.57 9.57 -6.65
CA MET A 152 -3.61 10.70 -5.73
C MET A 152 -4.91 10.73 -4.90
N MET A 153 -6.07 10.58 -5.57
CA MET A 153 -7.38 10.53 -4.90
C MET A 153 -7.51 9.31 -3.99
N LEU A 154 -7.08 8.14 -4.47
CA LEU A 154 -7.09 6.89 -3.72
C LEU A 154 -6.26 6.98 -2.43
N CYS A 155 -5.04 7.52 -2.50
CA CYS A 155 -4.19 7.73 -1.31
C CYS A 155 -4.87 8.59 -0.27
N ARG A 156 -5.58 9.65 -0.71
CA ARG A 156 -6.28 10.54 0.21
C ARG A 156 -7.49 9.87 0.87
N ILE A 157 -8.25 9.08 0.11
CA ILE A 157 -9.37 8.29 0.63
C ILE A 157 -8.85 7.30 1.69
N LEU A 158 -7.77 6.58 1.41
CA LEU A 158 -7.15 5.63 2.34
C LEU A 158 -6.58 6.31 3.59
N ASP A 159 -5.92 7.45 3.44
CA ASP A 159 -5.39 8.23 4.56
C ASP A 159 -6.52 8.77 5.45
N SER A 160 -7.61 9.26 4.86
CA SER A 160 -8.77 9.74 5.60
C SER A 160 -9.41 8.63 6.45
N LEU A 161 -9.56 7.43 5.89
CA LEU A 161 -10.12 6.28 6.59
C LEU A 161 -9.17 5.75 7.66
N THR A 162 -7.86 5.72 7.38
CA THR A 162 -6.84 5.29 8.34
C THR A 162 -6.78 6.25 9.54
N LYS A 163 -6.87 7.55 9.31
CA LYS A 163 -6.95 8.57 10.38
C LYS A 163 -8.24 8.44 11.18
N ALA A 164 -9.38 8.24 10.52
CA ALA A 164 -10.66 8.00 11.17
C ALA A 164 -10.65 6.75 12.08
N LEU A 165 -10.04 5.64 11.62
CA LEU A 165 -9.90 4.40 12.39
C LEU A 165 -8.92 4.52 13.55
N LYS A 166 -7.80 5.24 13.39
CA LYS A 166 -6.84 5.50 14.48
C LYS A 166 -7.46 6.36 15.59
N LEU A 167 -8.29 7.33 15.23
CA LEU A 167 -9.03 8.14 16.20
C LEU A 167 -10.04 7.30 17.00
N SER A 168 -10.71 6.32 16.38
CA SER A 168 -11.63 5.42 17.10
C SER A 168 -10.92 4.40 18.00
N ALA A 169 -9.70 3.97 17.65
CA ALA A 169 -8.95 2.97 18.43
C ALA A 169 -8.26 3.55 19.68
N MET A 170 -8.18 4.88 19.83
CA MET A 170 -7.45 5.53 20.92
C MET A 170 -8.34 6.11 22.03
N GLY A 171 -9.63 5.74 22.10
CA GLY A 171 -10.54 6.13 23.20
C GLY A 171 -10.76 7.64 23.35
N GLY A 172 -10.38 8.45 22.36
CA GLY A 172 -10.48 9.90 22.37
C GLY A 172 -11.89 10.39 22.06
N VAL A 173 -12.86 10.08 22.92
CA VAL A 173 -14.19 10.69 22.91
C VAL A 173 -14.05 12.16 23.31
N GLY A 174 -13.89 13.07 22.33
CA GLY A 174 -14.01 14.52 22.59
C GLY A 174 -13.03 15.45 21.89
N ALA A 175 -12.06 14.96 21.11
CA ALA A 175 -11.42 15.84 20.13
C ALA A 175 -12.45 16.02 19.01
N LYS A 176 -13.00 17.24 18.90
CA LYS A 176 -13.93 17.67 17.87
C LYS A 176 -13.69 16.86 16.60
N SER A 177 -14.72 16.16 16.16
CA SER A 177 -14.85 15.71 14.78
C SER A 177 -14.86 16.96 13.92
N ASP A 178 -13.71 17.59 13.72
CA ASP A 178 -13.46 18.27 12.47
C ASP A 178 -13.65 17.16 11.47
N ARG A 179 -14.82 17.22 10.85
CA ARG A 179 -15.14 16.51 9.63
C ARG A 179 -13.87 16.68 8.80
N SER A 180 -13.06 15.63 8.74
CA SER A 180 -12.06 15.52 7.70
C SER A 180 -12.90 15.24 6.47
N GLU A 181 -13.59 16.29 6.01
CA GLU A 181 -14.18 16.35 4.69
C GLU A 181 -13.03 15.90 3.81
N VAL A 182 -13.27 14.79 3.14
CA VAL A 182 -12.45 14.32 2.04
C VAL A 182 -12.63 15.41 1.00
N ASP A 183 -11.91 16.52 1.15
CA ASP A 183 -12.07 17.73 0.35
C ASP A 183 -11.35 17.52 -0.98
N LEU A 184 -11.80 16.48 -1.71
CA LEU A 184 -11.40 16.24 -3.09
C LEU A 184 -11.83 17.41 -3.98
N ALA A 185 -12.83 18.19 -3.55
CA ALA A 185 -13.28 19.39 -4.24
C ALA A 185 -12.23 20.52 -4.16
N GLY A 186 -11.51 20.66 -3.04
CA GLY A 186 -10.38 21.57 -2.91
C GLY A 186 -9.08 21.09 -3.58
N MET A 187 -8.95 19.79 -3.86
CA MET A 187 -7.72 19.19 -4.42
C MET A 187 -7.58 19.36 -5.92
N ILE A 188 -8.71 19.48 -6.62
CA ILE A 188 -8.71 19.68 -8.06
C ILE A 188 -8.95 21.17 -8.31
N SER A 189 -7.89 21.89 -8.71
CA SER A 189 -8.05 23.27 -9.18
C SER A 189 -9.15 23.31 -10.24
N GLY A 190 -10.05 24.29 -10.17
CA GLY A 190 -11.17 24.38 -11.13
C GLY A 190 -10.74 24.35 -12.59
N LYS A 191 -9.49 24.73 -12.92
CA LYS A 191 -8.90 24.58 -14.27
C LYS A 191 -8.48 23.14 -14.60
N GLN A 192 -7.84 22.44 -13.68
CA GLN A 192 -7.39 21.06 -13.86
C GLN A 192 -8.58 20.08 -13.83
N GLY A 193 -9.61 20.37 -13.03
CA GLY A 193 -10.80 19.53 -12.93
C GLY A 193 -11.66 19.51 -14.17
N VAL A 194 -11.71 20.62 -14.90
CA VAL A 194 -12.39 20.67 -16.20
C VAL A 194 -11.57 19.97 -17.28
N LYS A 195 -10.24 20.09 -17.24
CA LYS A 195 -9.34 19.49 -18.24
C LYS A 195 -9.29 17.97 -18.16
N TYR A 196 -9.29 17.42 -16.95
CA TYR A 196 -9.23 15.97 -16.70
C TYR A 196 -10.60 15.35 -16.38
N ALA A 197 -11.69 16.11 -16.50
CA ALA A 197 -13.05 15.59 -16.30
C ALA A 197 -13.28 14.32 -17.12
N GLY A 198 -13.78 13.29 -16.44
CA GLY A 198 -14.02 11.97 -17.00
C GLY A 198 -14.66 11.05 -15.96
N LYS A 199 -15.17 9.91 -16.46
CA LYS A 199 -15.79 8.87 -15.63
C LYS A 199 -14.85 8.36 -14.53
N ASP A 200 -13.55 8.34 -14.82
CA ASP A 200 -12.48 7.99 -13.88
C ASP A 200 -12.50 8.83 -12.58
N ILE A 201 -12.77 10.14 -12.71
CA ILE A 201 -12.85 11.05 -11.56
C ILE A 201 -14.20 10.87 -10.85
N GLU A 202 -15.28 10.71 -11.61
CA GLU A 202 -16.62 10.47 -11.06
C GLU A 202 -16.65 9.18 -10.22
N ALA A 203 -16.00 8.12 -10.68
CA ALA A 203 -15.82 6.87 -9.95
C ALA A 203 -15.10 7.08 -8.61
N MET A 204 -13.98 7.81 -8.62
CA MET A 204 -13.22 8.12 -7.42
C MET A 204 -13.97 9.05 -6.46
N GLN A 205 -14.73 10.01 -6.97
CA GLN A 205 -15.60 10.87 -6.17
C GLN A 205 -16.74 10.08 -5.52
N ALA A 206 -17.36 9.15 -6.26
CA ALA A 206 -18.40 8.27 -5.73
C ALA A 206 -17.85 7.35 -4.62
N ILE A 207 -16.67 6.76 -4.82
CA ILE A 207 -15.98 5.96 -3.78
C ILE A 207 -15.67 6.82 -2.55
N ALA A 208 -15.19 8.05 -2.75
CA ALA A 208 -14.89 8.94 -1.64
C ALA A 208 -16.14 9.37 -0.87
N ALA A 209 -17.25 9.62 -1.56
CA ALA A 209 -18.53 9.92 -0.93
C ALA A 209 -19.02 8.72 -0.09
N ALA A 210 -18.94 7.51 -0.65
CA ALA A 210 -19.29 6.27 0.05
C ALA A 210 -18.39 6.04 1.28
N ALA A 211 -17.08 6.28 1.15
CA ALA A 211 -16.11 6.17 2.24
C ALA A 211 -16.38 7.20 3.35
N THR A 212 -16.73 8.44 2.99
CA THR A 212 -17.07 9.50 3.94
C THR A 212 -18.34 9.17 4.72
N ARG A 213 -19.36 8.65 4.03
CA ARG A 213 -20.62 8.20 4.65
C ARG A 213 -20.47 6.87 5.39
N ARG A 214 -19.33 6.19 5.23
CA ARG A 214 -19.07 4.83 5.70
C ARG A 214 -20.13 3.84 5.25
N SER A 215 -20.69 3.99 4.05
CA SER A 215 -21.74 3.10 3.57
C SER A 215 -21.16 1.97 2.72
N LEU A 216 -21.24 0.73 3.21
CA LEU A 216 -20.78 -0.44 2.46
C LEU A 216 -21.61 -0.66 1.18
N LYS A 217 -22.92 -0.41 1.25
CA LYS A 217 -23.83 -0.58 0.10
C LYS A 217 -23.53 0.38 -1.03
N GLU A 218 -23.33 1.67 -0.71
CA GLU A 218 -22.96 2.67 -1.73
C GLU A 218 -21.60 2.33 -2.36
N PHE A 219 -20.68 1.75 -1.58
CA PHE A 219 -19.37 1.31 -2.07
C PHE A 219 -19.49 0.11 -3.02
N GLU A 220 -20.28 -0.90 -2.68
CA GLU A 220 -20.55 -2.07 -3.54
C GLU A 220 -21.22 -1.65 -4.85
N GLU A 221 -22.29 -0.85 -4.78
CA GLU A 221 -22.97 -0.34 -5.97
C GLU A 221 -22.05 0.48 -6.89
N THR A 222 -21.15 1.28 -6.30
CA THR A 222 -20.18 2.08 -7.06
C THR A 222 -19.13 1.17 -7.72
N THR A 223 -18.70 0.12 -7.02
CA THR A 223 -17.73 -0.84 -7.54
C THR A 223 -18.31 -1.64 -8.71
N GLU A 224 -19.60 -1.98 -8.67
CA GLU A 224 -20.30 -2.62 -9.78
C GLU A 224 -20.49 -1.67 -10.98
N LYS A 225 -20.90 -0.42 -10.74
CA LYS A 225 -21.13 0.59 -11.79
C LYS A 225 -19.85 0.94 -12.55
N TYR A 226 -18.71 1.02 -11.87
CA TYR A 226 -17.42 1.45 -12.45
C TYR A 226 -16.40 0.31 -12.57
N GLN A 227 -16.85 -0.93 -12.79
CA GLN A 227 -15.98 -2.11 -12.78
C GLN A 227 -14.79 -2.01 -13.75
N HIS A 228 -15.03 -1.50 -14.97
CA HIS A 228 -13.99 -1.34 -16.01
C HIS A 228 -12.90 -0.32 -15.60
N GLU A 229 -13.23 0.71 -14.82
CA GLU A 229 -12.26 1.77 -14.48
C GLU A 229 -11.47 1.48 -13.20
N LEU A 230 -11.99 0.56 -12.38
CA LEU A 230 -11.48 0.21 -11.06
C LEU A 230 -10.79 -1.15 -10.99
N GLN A 231 -11.21 -2.12 -11.82
CA GLN A 231 -10.63 -3.48 -11.81
C GLN A 231 -9.50 -3.69 -12.82
N ASP A 232 -9.40 -2.84 -13.84
CA ASP A 232 -8.34 -2.92 -14.86
C ASP A 232 -6.96 -2.58 -14.28
N ASP A 233 -6.91 -1.70 -13.27
CA ASP A 233 -5.67 -1.30 -12.62
C ASP A 233 -5.38 -2.18 -11.40
N LEU A 234 -4.26 -2.91 -11.47
CA LEU A 234 -3.78 -3.82 -10.43
C LEU A 234 -3.54 -3.11 -9.09
N LEU A 235 -3.09 -1.85 -9.11
CA LEU A 235 -2.81 -1.11 -7.88
C LEU A 235 -4.12 -0.69 -7.22
N ILE A 236 -5.04 -0.11 -7.99
CA ILE A 236 -6.36 0.32 -7.50
C ILE A 236 -7.11 -0.89 -6.95
N LYS A 237 -7.14 -2.01 -7.67
CA LYS A 237 -7.80 -3.24 -7.22
C LYS A 237 -7.27 -3.74 -5.88
N HIS A 238 -5.95 -3.74 -5.68
CA HIS A 238 -5.37 -4.16 -4.41
C HIS A 238 -5.80 -3.25 -3.26
N HIS A 239 -5.72 -1.95 -3.46
CA HIS A 239 -6.06 -0.96 -2.45
C HIS A 239 -7.56 -0.81 -2.21
N LEU A 240 -8.41 -1.09 -3.19
CA LEU A 240 -9.87 -1.18 -3.01
C LEU A 240 -10.26 -2.35 -2.11
N GLY A 241 -9.54 -3.48 -2.20
CA GLY A 241 -9.71 -4.59 -1.26
C GLY A 241 -9.40 -4.18 0.17
N ILE A 242 -8.27 -3.49 0.37
CA ILE A 242 -7.89 -2.93 1.68
C ILE A 242 -8.94 -1.92 2.17
N LEU A 243 -9.41 -1.03 1.28
CA LEU A 243 -10.42 -0.04 1.60
C LEU A 243 -11.73 -0.71 2.04
N ASN A 244 -12.17 -1.76 1.35
CA ASN A 244 -13.37 -2.51 1.71
C ASN A 244 -13.25 -3.15 3.09
N GLU A 245 -12.10 -3.79 3.37
CA GLU A 245 -11.84 -4.37 4.69
C GLU A 245 -11.86 -3.31 5.80
N GLN A 246 -11.21 -2.16 5.57
CA GLN A 246 -11.19 -1.04 6.53
C GLN A 246 -12.57 -0.40 6.72
N LEU A 247 -13.36 -0.27 5.65
CA LEU A 247 -14.72 0.28 5.71
C LEU A 247 -15.63 -0.64 6.52
N LEU A 248 -15.53 -1.95 6.26
CA LEU A 248 -16.26 -2.97 6.99
C LEU A 248 -15.89 -2.95 8.48
N GLU A 249 -14.60 -2.85 8.81
CA GLU A 249 -14.13 -2.74 10.20
C GLU A 249 -14.64 -1.47 10.88
N SER A 250 -14.59 -0.32 10.21
CA SER A 250 -15.10 0.94 10.75
C SER A 250 -16.60 0.88 11.02
N ASN A 251 -17.35 0.23 10.13
CA ASN A 251 -18.79 0.03 10.30
C ASN A 251 -19.12 -0.93 11.44
N LEU A 252 -18.37 -2.02 11.57
CA LEU A 252 -18.52 -2.96 12.68
C LEU A 252 -18.27 -2.26 14.02
N ILE A 253 -17.16 -1.51 14.16
CA ILE A 253 -16.85 -0.77 15.39
C ILE A 253 -18.00 0.17 15.76
N ARG A 254 -18.52 0.95 14.81
CA ARG A 254 -19.63 1.88 15.06
C ARG A 254 -20.92 1.20 15.52
N ILE A 255 -21.23 0.02 14.98
CA ILE A 255 -22.44 -0.74 15.36
C ILE A 255 -22.26 -1.35 16.75
N ILE A 256 -21.04 -1.72 17.11
CA ILE A 256 -20.71 -2.44 18.35
C ILE A 256 -20.50 -1.49 19.54
N GLU A 257 -19.97 -0.29 19.30
CA GLU A 257 -19.63 0.72 20.32
C GLU A 257 -20.75 1.04 21.34
N PRO A 258 -22.04 1.18 20.97
CA PRO A 258 -23.09 1.49 21.94
C PRO A 258 -23.57 0.28 22.78
N TYR A 259 -23.10 -0.93 22.53
CA TYR A 259 -23.64 -2.14 23.14
C TYR A 259 -22.59 -3.00 23.84
N MET A 260 -22.91 -3.44 25.06
CA MET A 260 -22.08 -4.40 25.82
C MET A 260 -22.29 -5.85 25.37
N CYS A 261 -23.49 -6.18 24.91
CA CYS A 261 -23.86 -7.52 24.47
C CYS A 261 -24.75 -7.40 23.22
N VAL A 262 -24.33 -7.99 22.10
CA VAL A 262 -25.06 -7.92 20.83
C VAL A 262 -25.21 -9.30 20.21
N GLU A 263 -26.39 -9.62 19.71
CA GLU A 263 -26.59 -10.81 18.88
C GLU A 263 -25.94 -10.64 17.51
N ILE A 264 -25.13 -11.62 17.07
CA ILE A 264 -24.47 -11.60 15.76
C ILE A 264 -25.52 -11.56 14.63
N SER A 265 -26.68 -12.17 14.87
CA SER A 265 -27.85 -12.10 13.99
C SER A 265 -28.35 -10.69 13.73
N HIS A 266 -28.26 -9.81 14.73
CA HIS A 266 -28.65 -8.41 14.58
C HIS A 266 -27.63 -7.62 13.77
N ILE A 267 -26.34 -7.83 14.05
CA ILE A 267 -25.22 -7.20 13.31
C ILE A 267 -25.28 -7.58 11.82
N ALA A 268 -25.50 -8.87 11.52
CA ALA A 268 -25.59 -9.36 10.15
C ALA A 268 -26.76 -8.75 9.38
N LYS A 269 -27.92 -8.54 10.02
CA LYS A 269 -29.06 -7.85 9.41
C LYS A 269 -28.78 -6.38 9.14
N LEU A 270 -28.06 -5.70 10.04
CA LEU A 270 -27.69 -4.29 9.86
C LEU A 270 -26.70 -4.07 8.71
N ILE A 271 -25.79 -5.02 8.50
CA ILE A 271 -24.76 -4.94 7.44
C ILE A 271 -25.20 -5.65 6.15
N GLU A 272 -26.32 -6.37 6.17
CA GLU A 272 -26.85 -7.16 5.03
C GLU A 272 -25.85 -8.19 4.49
N MET A 273 -25.06 -8.79 5.39
CA MET A 273 -24.09 -9.83 5.05
C MET A 273 -24.42 -11.16 5.73
N PRO A 274 -23.93 -12.29 5.19
CA PRO A 274 -24.10 -13.59 5.82
C PRO A 274 -23.44 -13.66 7.21
N LEU A 275 -24.14 -14.27 8.17
CA LEU A 275 -23.65 -14.56 9.53
C LEU A 275 -22.21 -15.11 9.57
N PRO A 276 -21.84 -16.14 8.78
CA PRO A 276 -20.48 -16.71 8.84
C PRO A 276 -19.39 -15.74 8.39
N VAL A 277 -19.69 -14.78 7.51
CA VAL A 277 -18.70 -13.78 7.07
C VAL A 277 -18.47 -12.76 8.17
N VAL A 278 -19.56 -12.28 8.81
CA VAL A 278 -19.50 -11.34 9.92
C VAL A 278 -18.79 -11.96 11.13
N GLU A 279 -19.13 -13.19 11.49
CA GLU A 279 -18.49 -13.92 12.59
C GLU A 279 -16.98 -14.08 12.36
N LYS A 280 -16.58 -14.51 11.16
CA LYS A 280 -15.17 -14.64 10.81
C LYS A 280 -14.44 -13.30 10.88
N LYS A 281 -15.06 -12.22 10.41
CA LYS A 281 -14.44 -10.88 10.47
C LYS A 281 -14.34 -10.36 11.91
N LEU A 282 -15.37 -10.54 12.73
CA LEU A 282 -15.33 -10.22 14.16
C LEU A 282 -14.22 -10.99 14.88
N SER A 283 -14.07 -12.28 14.59
CA SER A 283 -12.98 -13.09 15.16
C SER A 283 -11.59 -12.57 14.78
N GLN A 284 -11.42 -12.13 13.52
CA GLN A 284 -10.18 -11.53 13.05
C GLN A 284 -9.92 -10.19 13.76
N MET A 285 -10.94 -9.35 13.95
CA MET A 285 -10.78 -8.06 14.62
C MET A 285 -10.42 -8.19 16.10
N ILE A 286 -10.95 -9.19 16.79
CA ILE A 286 -10.59 -9.52 18.18
C ILE A 286 -9.13 -10.00 18.25
N LEU A 287 -8.71 -10.88 17.32
CA LEU A 287 -7.33 -11.36 17.25
C LEU A 287 -6.33 -10.24 16.90
N ASP A 288 -6.72 -9.32 16.02
CA ASP A 288 -5.94 -8.13 15.66
C ASP A 288 -5.89 -7.09 16.80
N GLY A 289 -6.66 -7.27 17.88
CA GLY A 289 -6.70 -6.37 19.03
C GLY A 289 -7.33 -5.01 18.72
N LYS A 290 -8.22 -4.93 17.73
CA LYS A 290 -8.87 -3.67 17.33
C LYS A 290 -9.96 -3.22 18.30
N PHE A 291 -10.60 -4.19 18.96
CA PHE A 291 -11.51 -3.97 20.08
C PHE A 291 -11.45 -5.19 21.00
N ASN A 292 -11.75 -4.99 22.29
CA ASN A 292 -11.76 -6.07 23.26
C ASN A 292 -13.16 -6.71 23.30
N GLY A 293 -13.23 -7.97 22.91
CA GLY A 293 -14.48 -8.72 22.99
C GLY A 293 -14.27 -10.22 22.96
N ILE A 294 -15.27 -10.95 23.42
CA ILE A 294 -15.35 -12.41 23.33
C ILE A 294 -16.60 -12.77 22.52
N LEU A 295 -16.44 -13.75 21.64
CA LEU A 295 -17.51 -14.25 20.79
C LEU A 295 -18.03 -15.58 21.38
N ASP A 296 -19.26 -15.57 21.87
CA ASP A 296 -19.96 -16.77 22.37
C ASP A 296 -20.70 -17.44 21.20
N GLN A 297 -20.07 -18.46 20.61
CA GLN A 297 -20.64 -19.23 19.50
C GLN A 297 -21.87 -20.06 19.91
N GLY A 298 -22.01 -20.42 21.20
CA GLY A 298 -23.13 -21.22 21.67
C GLY A 298 -24.44 -20.42 21.70
N LYS A 299 -24.37 -19.16 22.13
CA LYS A 299 -25.52 -18.24 22.18
C LYS A 299 -25.61 -17.31 20.97
N GLY A 300 -24.57 -17.25 20.13
CA GLY A 300 -24.50 -16.33 18.99
C GLY A 300 -24.41 -14.87 19.41
N GLN A 301 -23.70 -14.59 20.51
CA GLN A 301 -23.60 -13.26 21.12
C GLN A 301 -22.15 -12.78 21.14
N LEU A 302 -21.97 -11.49 20.83
CA LEU A 302 -20.72 -10.76 21.00
C LEU A 302 -20.79 -10.01 22.32
N ILE A 303 -19.83 -10.29 23.22
CA ILE A 303 -19.66 -9.57 24.47
C ILE A 303 -18.47 -8.64 24.30
N VAL A 304 -18.71 -7.35 24.47
CA VAL A 304 -17.69 -6.30 24.35
C VAL A 304 -17.27 -5.88 25.75
N TYR A 305 -15.97 -5.77 25.96
CA TYR A 305 -15.42 -5.26 27.21
C TYR A 305 -14.86 -3.86 26.97
N GLU A 306 -15.07 -2.96 27.92
CA GLU A 306 -14.31 -1.72 27.97
C GLU A 306 -12.82 -2.06 28.18
N ASP A 307 -11.94 -1.21 27.65
CA ASP A 307 -10.51 -1.30 27.91
C ASP A 307 -10.29 -1.16 29.43
N SER A 308 -10.14 -2.30 30.11
CA SER A 308 -9.78 -2.31 31.51
C SER A 308 -8.36 -1.76 31.61
N GLU A 309 -8.18 -0.63 32.29
CA GLU A 309 -6.86 -0.11 32.62
C GLU A 309 -6.04 -1.24 33.23
N LYS A 310 -4.97 -1.65 32.55
CA LYS A 310 -4.07 -2.67 33.08
C LYS A 310 -3.48 -2.11 34.36
N ASP A 311 -3.77 -2.80 35.45
CA ASP A 311 -3.33 -2.36 36.77
C ASP A 311 -1.81 -2.54 36.85
N MET A 312 -1.08 -1.44 36.62
CA MET A 312 0.40 -1.41 36.57
C MET A 312 1.03 -1.98 37.84
N ALA A 313 0.30 -1.96 38.96
CA ALA A 313 0.70 -2.59 40.21
C ALA A 313 0.72 -4.12 40.15
N MET A 314 -0.25 -4.74 39.47
CA MET A 314 -0.32 -6.19 39.30
C MET A 314 0.75 -6.71 38.33
N GLU A 315 1.00 -5.99 37.24
CA GLU A 315 2.05 -6.37 36.27
C GLU A 315 3.44 -6.29 36.92
N LYS A 316 3.73 -5.19 37.64
CA LYS A 316 4.96 -5.07 38.43
C LYS A 316 5.03 -6.11 39.56
N GLY A 317 3.90 -6.46 40.16
CA GLY A 317 3.83 -7.54 41.16
C GLY A 317 4.22 -8.90 40.58
N LEU A 318 3.74 -9.23 39.38
CA LEU A 318 4.11 -10.45 38.65
C LEU A 318 5.60 -10.47 38.29
N ASP A 319 6.15 -9.34 37.85
CA ASP A 319 7.59 -9.21 37.58
C ASP A 319 8.44 -9.44 38.84
N VAL A 320 8.01 -8.90 39.98
CA VAL A 320 8.68 -9.13 41.26
C VAL A 320 8.63 -10.61 41.64
N ILE A 321 7.48 -11.28 41.48
CA ILE A 321 7.35 -12.72 41.73
C ILE A 321 8.28 -13.53 40.82
N GLY A 322 8.33 -13.20 39.52
CA GLY A 322 9.24 -13.84 38.56
C GLY A 322 10.71 -13.63 38.89
N ASN A 323 11.08 -12.46 39.40
CA ASN A 323 12.44 -12.18 39.86
C ASN A 323 12.78 -12.94 41.15
N MET A 324 11.84 -13.07 42.09
CA MET A 324 12.04 -13.88 43.29
C MET A 324 12.27 -15.35 42.96
N ASP A 325 11.52 -15.92 42.00
CA ASP A 325 11.70 -17.32 41.57
C ASP A 325 13.10 -17.57 40.97
N LYS A 326 13.61 -16.64 40.16
CA LYS A 326 14.99 -16.69 39.64
C LYS A 326 16.02 -16.64 40.75
N VAL A 327 15.83 -15.78 41.75
CA VAL A 327 16.74 -15.66 42.91
C VAL A 327 16.73 -16.95 43.73
N VAL A 328 15.56 -17.52 44.03
CA VAL A 328 15.43 -18.79 44.75
C VAL A 328 16.12 -19.92 43.99
N SER A 329 15.92 -20.02 42.67
CA SER A 329 16.60 -20.99 41.82
C SER A 329 18.12 -20.83 41.85
N SER A 330 18.63 -19.59 41.82
CA SER A 330 20.06 -19.31 41.90
C SER A 330 20.67 -19.71 43.26
N LEU A 331 19.95 -19.51 44.35
CA LEU A 331 20.34 -19.90 45.70
C LEU A 331 20.38 -21.42 45.86
N PHE A 332 19.40 -22.14 45.30
CA PHE A 332 19.41 -23.60 45.25
C PHE A 332 20.59 -24.15 44.44
N LEU A 333 20.90 -23.57 43.28
CA LEU A 333 22.08 -23.96 42.50
C LEU A 333 23.40 -23.70 43.25
N ARG A 334 23.52 -22.53 43.89
CA ARG A 334 24.71 -22.14 44.63
C ARG A 334 24.92 -22.98 45.89
N SER A 335 23.85 -23.29 46.62
CA SER A 335 23.91 -24.20 47.77
C SER A 335 24.28 -25.63 47.36
N ARG A 336 23.77 -26.11 46.22
CA ARG A 336 24.15 -27.43 45.67
C ARG A 336 25.63 -27.45 45.28
N ALA A 337 26.12 -26.39 44.62
CA ALA A 337 27.53 -26.24 44.26
C ALA A 337 28.46 -26.20 45.48
N LEU A 338 28.09 -25.45 46.53
CA LEU A 338 28.83 -25.40 47.79
C LEU A 338 28.83 -26.76 48.50
N ARG A 339 27.71 -27.48 48.50
CA ARG A 339 27.63 -28.83 49.10
C ARG A 339 28.56 -29.83 48.38
N THR A 340 28.71 -29.74 47.06
CA THR A 340 29.68 -30.55 46.30
C THR A 340 31.14 -30.13 46.48
N MET A 341 31.43 -28.90 46.95
CA MET A 341 32.79 -28.46 47.26
C MET A 341 33.24 -28.82 48.69
N MET A 342 32.30 -29.16 49.58
CA MET A 342 32.58 -29.50 50.98
C MET A 342 32.68 -31.02 51.25
N VAL A 343 32.61 -31.84 50.21
CA VAL A 343 32.86 -33.31 50.23
C VAL A 343 34.11 -33.59 49.44
#